data_AF-A0A1Q7ZUX0-F1
#
_entry.id   AF-A0A1Q7ZUX0-F1
#
_cell.length_a   1.000
_cell.length_b   1.000
_cell.length_c   1.000
_cell.angle_alpha   90.00
_cell.angle_beta   90.00
_cell.angle_gamma   90.00
#
_symmetry.space_group_name_H-M   'P 1'
#
loop_
_entity.id
_entity.type
_entity.pdbx_description
1 polymer ?
#
loop_
_entity_poly.entity_id
_entity_poly.type
_entity_poly.pdbx_seq_one_letter_code
_entity_poly.pdbx_strand_id
1 'polypeptide(L)'
;MLSARVASKNGGFSPEFDHMTLLVRLKDPWLADVGFGELFTEPKRLDYSGPQTDGGRVYRITRRPEGRLLSRWEGAKNLWEPQYMLSLRPRRLEDFAARCRYQQTSPNSATSTFQ
;
A
#
# COMPACT_ATOMS: atom_id res chain seq x y z
N MET A 1 -1.60 -12.28 -5.58
CA MET A 1 -1.79 -10.93 -4.98
C MET A 1 -0.74 -10.72 -3.89
N LEU A 2 -0.58 -9.48 -3.42
CA LEU A 2 0.25 -9.16 -2.27
C LEU A 2 -0.59 -8.51 -1.16
N SER A 3 -0.27 -8.80 0.10
CA SER A 3 -0.84 -8.11 1.25
C SER A 3 -0.05 -6.83 1.54
N ALA A 4 -0.78 -5.75 1.81
CA ALA A 4 -0.22 -4.48 2.28
C ALA A 4 -0.88 -4.05 3.59
N ARG A 5 -0.09 -3.45 4.45
CA ARG A 5 -0.52 -2.84 5.72
C ARG A 5 -0.48 -1.32 5.56
N VAL A 6 -1.59 -0.64 5.82
CA VAL A 6 -1.74 0.81 5.58
C VAL A 6 -1.14 1.60 6.73
N ALA A 7 -0.39 2.66 6.42
CA ALA A 7 0.17 3.53 7.44
C ALA A 7 -0.95 4.31 8.17
N SER A 8 -0.85 4.39 9.49
CA SER A 8 -1.79 5.18 10.31
C SER A 8 -1.26 6.59 10.57
N LYS A 9 -2.18 7.56 10.71
CA LYS A 9 -1.85 8.93 11.14
C LYS A 9 -1.18 8.98 12.51
N ASN A 10 -1.46 7.99 13.37
CA ASN A 10 -0.90 7.90 14.73
C ASN A 10 0.41 7.09 14.77
N GLY A 11 0.98 6.76 13.60
CA GLY A 11 2.14 5.90 13.48
C GLY A 11 1.78 4.41 13.43
N GLY A 12 2.73 3.61 12.97
CA GLY A 12 2.54 2.17 12.75
C GLY A 12 1.75 1.84 11.48
N PHE A 13 1.40 0.55 11.36
CA PHE A 13 0.71 0.00 10.20
C PHE A 13 -0.47 -0.85 10.63
N SER A 14 -1.53 -0.81 9.83
CA SER A 14 -2.74 -1.61 10.01
C SER A 14 -2.44 -3.13 10.05
N PRO A 15 -3.36 -3.99 10.53
CA PRO A 15 -3.19 -5.43 10.46
C PRO A 15 -2.85 -5.97 9.06
N GLU A 16 -2.23 -7.15 9.00
CA GLU A 16 -2.01 -7.83 7.71
C GLU A 16 -3.35 -8.13 7.02
N PHE A 17 -3.33 -8.10 5.67
CA PHE A 17 -4.49 -8.33 4.79
C PHE A 17 -5.54 -7.21 4.79
N ASP A 18 -5.27 -6.06 5.41
CA ASP A 18 -6.15 -4.89 5.32
C ASP A 18 -6.18 -4.24 3.95
N HIS A 19 -5.11 -4.40 3.15
CA HIS A 19 -5.05 -3.90 1.80
C HIS A 19 -4.47 -4.92 0.83
N MET A 20 -5.03 -4.97 -0.38
CA MET A 20 -4.60 -5.88 -1.45
C MET A 20 -3.99 -5.07 -2.59
N THR A 21 -2.82 -5.49 -3.06
CA THR A 21 -2.17 -4.93 -4.25
C THR A 21 -1.73 -6.04 -5.20
N LEU A 22 -1.33 -5.65 -6.42
CA LEU A 22 -0.83 -6.56 -7.44
C LEU A 22 0.65 -6.33 -7.70
N LEU A 23 1.39 -7.45 -7.78
CA LEU A 23 2.70 -7.50 -8.38
C LEU A 23 2.56 -7.99 -9.82
N VAL A 24 2.83 -7.12 -10.77
CA VAL A 24 2.83 -7.42 -12.21
C VAL A 24 4.28 -7.65 -12.64
N ARG A 25 4.56 -8.81 -13.23
CA ARG A 25 5.91 -9.16 -13.71
C ARG A 25 5.96 -9.02 -15.22
N LEU A 26 6.72 -8.03 -15.70
CA LEU A 26 7.09 -7.88 -17.11
C LEU A 26 8.62 -7.99 -17.19
N LYS A 27 9.28 -7.17 -18.03
CA LYS A 27 10.75 -6.99 -17.98
C LYS A 27 11.21 -6.58 -16.57
N ASP A 28 10.47 -5.68 -15.94
CA ASP A 28 10.67 -5.21 -14.58
C ASP A 28 9.45 -5.58 -13.70
N PRO A 29 9.61 -5.67 -12.37
CA PRO A 29 8.49 -5.87 -11.44
C PRO A 29 7.77 -4.55 -11.12
N TRP A 30 6.45 -4.55 -11.26
CA TRP A 30 5.60 -3.38 -11.03
C TRP A 30 4.59 -3.61 -9.92
N LEU A 31 4.43 -2.61 -9.08
CA LEU A 31 3.34 -2.47 -8.13
C LEU A 31 2.16 -1.79 -8.83
N ALA A 32 1.03 -2.47 -8.87
CA ALA A 32 -0.24 -1.91 -9.36
C ALA A 32 -1.28 -1.97 -8.24
N ASP A 33 -2.02 -0.88 -8.08
CA ASP A 33 -3.02 -0.71 -7.04
C ASP A 33 -4.08 0.28 -7.53
N VAL A 34 -5.32 -0.19 -7.64
CA VAL A 34 -6.49 0.60 -8.03
C VAL A 34 -7.55 0.61 -6.93
N GLY A 35 -7.23 0.06 -5.75
CA GLY A 35 -8.17 -0.15 -4.64
C GLY A 35 -7.96 0.79 -3.44
N PHE A 36 -6.84 1.52 -3.39
CA PHE A 36 -6.53 2.40 -2.25
C PHE A 36 -7.35 3.71 -2.23
N GLY A 37 -7.88 4.13 -3.38
CA GLY A 37 -8.48 5.46 -3.56
C GLY A 37 -7.43 6.49 -3.98
N GLU A 38 -7.24 7.53 -3.17
CA GLU A 38 -6.34 8.66 -3.45
C GLU A 38 -4.86 8.35 -3.15
N LEU A 39 -4.17 7.71 -4.09
CA LEU A 39 -2.73 7.45 -3.99
C LEU A 39 -1.97 7.80 -5.28
N PHE A 40 -1.60 6.80 -6.08
CA PHE A 40 -0.92 6.93 -7.38
C PHE A 40 -1.83 6.38 -8.48
N THR A 41 -1.69 6.84 -9.72
CA THR A 41 -2.54 6.42 -10.85
C THR A 41 -1.78 5.58 -11.88
N GLU A 42 -0.45 5.59 -11.83
CA GLU A 42 0.41 4.77 -12.67
C GLU A 42 1.11 3.67 -11.86
N PRO A 43 1.43 2.50 -12.45
CA PRO A 43 2.22 1.48 -11.76
C PRO A 43 3.59 1.99 -11.33
N LYS A 44 4.05 1.57 -10.14
CA LYS A 44 5.38 1.94 -9.62
C LYS A 44 6.36 0.78 -9.73
N ARG A 45 7.58 1.04 -10.20
CA ARG A 45 8.65 0.03 -10.27
C ARG A 45 9.03 -0.41 -8.86
N LEU A 46 8.90 -1.70 -8.59
CA LEU A 46 9.06 -2.27 -7.25
C LEU A 46 10.54 -2.47 -6.86
N ASP A 47 11.42 -2.63 -7.84
CA ASP A 47 12.85 -2.84 -7.67
C ASP A 47 13.70 -1.56 -7.81
N TYR A 48 13.06 -0.44 -8.15
CA TYR A 48 13.69 0.86 -8.30
C TYR A 48 13.56 1.68 -7.01
N SER A 49 14.70 2.08 -6.42
CA SER A 49 14.76 2.83 -5.16
C SER A 49 14.72 4.35 -5.32
N GLY A 50 14.77 4.84 -6.56
CA GLY A 50 14.73 6.28 -6.84
C GLY A 50 13.32 6.87 -6.76
N PRO A 51 13.20 8.21 -6.82
CA PRO A 51 11.92 8.90 -6.88
C PRO A 51 11.15 8.54 -8.16
N GLN A 52 9.83 8.39 -8.05
CA GLN A 52 8.91 8.11 -9.15
C GLN A 52 7.76 9.13 -9.09
N THR A 53 7.67 10.00 -10.08
CA THR A 53 6.61 11.01 -10.17
C THR A 53 5.30 10.40 -10.64
N ASP A 54 4.18 10.95 -10.17
CA ASP A 54 2.83 10.56 -10.58
C ASP A 54 1.85 11.67 -10.17
N GLY A 55 1.12 12.27 -11.12
CA GLY A 55 0.09 13.27 -10.83
C GLY A 55 0.57 14.46 -9.98
N GLY A 56 1.81 14.92 -10.18
CA GLY A 56 2.41 16.00 -9.37
C GLY A 56 2.88 15.58 -7.96
N ARG A 57 2.71 14.31 -7.59
CA ARG A 57 3.23 13.71 -6.35
C ARG A 57 4.50 12.92 -6.66
N VAL A 58 5.34 12.71 -5.64
CA VAL A 58 6.58 11.93 -5.78
C VAL A 58 6.54 10.74 -4.82
N TYR A 59 6.81 9.56 -5.34
CA TYR A 59 6.80 8.30 -4.60
C TYR A 59 8.18 7.67 -4.55
N ARG A 60 8.41 6.84 -3.54
CA ARG A 60 9.62 6.02 -3.44
C ARG A 60 9.30 4.69 -2.80
N ILE A 61 9.91 3.63 -3.32
CA ILE A 61 9.84 2.29 -2.75
C ILE A 61 11.20 1.96 -2.14
N THR A 62 11.21 1.60 -0.86
CA THR A 62 12.44 1.23 -0.13
C THR A 62 12.36 -0.19 0.41
N ARG A 63 13.52 -0.85 0.53
CA ARG A 63 13.61 -2.19 1.13
C ARG A 63 13.59 -2.08 2.65
N ARG A 64 12.83 -2.98 3.29
CA ARG A 64 12.74 -3.14 4.74
C ARG A 64 12.83 -4.63 5.09
N PRO A 65 13.23 -5.01 6.32
CA PRO A 65 13.27 -6.41 6.74
C PRO A 65 11.94 -7.13 6.50
N GLU A 66 10.82 -6.46 6.76
CA GLU A 66 9.46 -6.96 6.61
C GLU A 66 8.91 -6.90 5.16
N GLY A 67 9.62 -6.29 4.20
CA GLY A 67 9.20 -6.25 2.79
C GLY A 67 9.60 -5.00 2.01
N ARG A 68 8.60 -4.29 1.47
CA ARG A 68 8.79 -3.04 0.71
C ARG A 68 7.92 -1.94 1.30
N LEU A 69 8.53 -0.79 1.58
CA LEU A 69 7.82 0.39 2.06
C LEU A 69 7.61 1.36 0.90
N LEU A 70 6.34 1.65 0.58
CA LEU A 70 5.96 2.75 -0.29
C LEU A 70 5.81 4.02 0.57
N SER A 71 6.48 5.09 0.15
CA SER A 71 6.36 6.41 0.75
C SER A 71 6.06 7.48 -0.30
N ARG A 72 5.35 8.52 0.11
CA ARG A 72 5.11 9.74 -0.68
C ARG A 72 5.92 10.89 -0.09
N TRP A 73 6.47 11.74 -0.94
CA TRP A 73 7.15 12.95 -0.51
C TRP A 73 6.12 13.99 -0.03
N GLU A 74 6.31 14.49 1.18
CA GLU A 74 5.58 15.63 1.73
C GLU A 74 6.52 16.84 1.76
N GLY A 75 6.40 17.69 0.74
CA GLY A 75 7.30 18.82 0.52
C GLY A 75 7.26 19.85 1.64
N ALA A 76 6.08 20.11 2.22
CA ALA A 76 5.95 21.10 3.29
C ALA A 76 6.67 20.67 4.58
N LYS A 77 6.78 19.37 4.82
CA LYS A 77 7.45 18.79 5.99
C LYS A 77 8.87 18.29 5.69
N ASN A 78 9.31 18.40 4.43
CA ASN A 78 10.60 17.90 3.96
C ASN A 78 10.88 16.44 4.36
N LEU A 79 9.87 15.57 4.25
CA LEU A 79 9.98 14.16 4.68
C LEU A 79 9.24 13.19 3.76
N TRP A 80 9.58 11.91 3.88
CA TRP A 80 8.89 10.82 3.20
C TRP A 80 7.82 10.22 4.12
N GLU A 81 6.55 10.44 3.79
CA GLU A 81 5.42 9.90 4.53
C GLU A 81 5.12 8.45 4.10
N PRO A 82 5.18 7.46 5.02
CA PRO A 82 4.75 6.09 4.76
C PRO A 82 3.31 6.04 4.25
N GLN A 83 3.04 5.21 3.24
CA GLN A 83 1.70 4.97 2.72
C GLN A 83 1.25 3.53 3.01
N TYR A 84 2.04 2.54 2.63
CA TYR A 84 1.86 1.16 3.09
C TYR A 84 3.13 0.32 3.06
N MET A 85 3.15 -0.71 3.91
CA MET A 85 4.16 -1.76 3.96
C MET A 85 3.66 -2.99 3.22
N LEU A 86 4.39 -3.42 2.20
CA LEU A 86 4.04 -4.51 1.30
C LEU A 86 4.84 -5.77 1.64
N SER A 87 4.14 -6.89 1.85
CA SER A 87 4.75 -8.21 1.88
C SER A 87 4.93 -8.74 0.46
N LEU A 88 6.10 -9.29 0.14
CA LEU A 88 6.37 -9.91 -1.16
C LEU A 88 5.93 -11.39 -1.24
N ARG A 89 5.33 -11.92 -0.16
CA ARG A 89 4.78 -13.27 -0.14
C ARG A 89 3.54 -13.34 -1.04
N PRO A 90 3.49 -14.25 -2.04
CA PRO A 90 2.29 -14.45 -2.83
C PRO A 90 1.11 -14.86 -1.96
N ARG A 91 -0.03 -14.19 -2.15
CA ARG A 91 -1.31 -14.43 -1.47
C ARG A 91 -2.41 -14.84 -2.46
N ARG A 92 -3.37 -15.64 -1.97
CA ARG A 92 -4.63 -15.99 -2.62
C ARG A 92 -5.72 -15.00 -2.19
N LEU A 93 -6.80 -14.90 -2.95
CA LEU A 93 -7.89 -13.95 -2.65
C LEU A 93 -8.60 -14.32 -1.34
N GLU A 94 -8.77 -15.61 -1.09
CA GLU A 94 -9.35 -16.17 0.13
C GLU A 94 -8.61 -15.75 1.43
N ASP A 95 -7.31 -15.45 1.35
CA ASP A 95 -6.52 -14.98 2.49
C ASP A 95 -7.05 -13.65 3.05
N PHE A 96 -7.73 -12.85 2.22
CA PHE A 96 -8.27 -11.53 2.59
C PHE A 96 -9.69 -11.60 3.18
N ALA A 97 -10.38 -12.74 3.06
CA ALA A 97 -11.81 -12.85 3.36
C ALA A 97 -12.16 -12.43 4.80
N ALA A 98 -11.33 -12.80 5.78
CA ALA A 98 -11.55 -12.45 7.19
C ALA A 98 -11.43 -10.94 7.42
N ARG A 99 -10.43 -10.28 6.81
CA ARG A 99 -10.26 -8.83 6.93
C ARG A 99 -11.30 -8.06 6.13
N CYS A 100 -11.69 -8.51 4.94
CA CYS A 100 -12.81 -7.94 4.19
C CYS A 100 -14.10 -7.94 5.02
N ARG A 101 -14.43 -9.07 5.68
CA ARG A 101 -15.60 -9.13 6.58
C ARG A 101 -15.49 -8.11 7.70
N TYR A 102 -14.35 -8.04 8.38
CA TYR A 102 -14.12 -7.05 9.44
C TYR A 102 -14.32 -5.61 8.93
N GLN A 103 -13.76 -5.28 7.77
CA GLN A 103 -13.84 -3.93 7.20
C GLN A 103 -15.28 -3.52 6.80
N GLN A 104 -16.14 -4.50 6.52
CA GLN A 104 -17.54 -4.28 6.14
C GLN A 104 -18.49 -4.22 7.33
N THR A 105 -18.19 -4.92 8.44
CA THR A 105 -19.17 -5.13 9.52
C THR A 105 -18.74 -4.60 10.88
N SER A 106 -17.46 -4.34 11.11
CA SER A 106 -16.97 -3.91 12.43
C SER A 106 -17.18 -2.41 12.62
N PRO A 107 -17.78 -1.94 13.72
CA PRO A 107 -17.87 -0.51 14.01
C PRO A 107 -16.49 0.13 14.24
N ASN A 108 -15.46 -0.69 14.49
CA ASN A 108 -14.07 -0.27 14.65
C ASN A 108 -13.29 -0.30 13.33
N SER A 109 -13.96 -0.40 12.18
CA SER A 109 -13.35 -0.26 10.87
C SER A 109 -13.39 1.21 10.41
N ALA A 110 -12.33 1.65 9.73
CA ALA A 110 -12.30 2.97 9.12
C ALA A 110 -13.18 3.08 7.86
N THR A 111 -13.57 1.94 7.26
CA THR A 111 -14.38 1.87 6.03
C THR A 111 -15.86 1.63 6.29
N SER A 112 -16.26 1.28 7.52
CA SER A 112 -17.66 1.02 7.89
C SER A 112 -18.47 2.29 8.19
N THR A 113 -17.89 3.49 8.07
CA THR A 113 -18.54 4.76 8.43
C THR A 113 -19.50 5.31 7.35
N PHE A 114 -19.95 4.48 6.42
CA PHE A 114 -21.04 4.81 5.49
C PHE A 114 -22.15 3.75 5.61
N GLN A 115 -22.98 3.89 6.64
CA GLN A 115 -24.37 3.43 6.66
C GLN A 115 -25.26 4.59 7.08
#